data_AF-A0A1S1QMQ1-F1
#
_entry.id   AF-A0A1S1QMQ1-F1
#
_cell.length_a   1.000
_cell.length_b   1.000
_cell.length_c   1.000
_cell.angle_alpha   90.00
_cell.angle_beta   90.00
_cell.angle_gamma   90.00
#
_symmetry.space_group_name_H-M   'P 1'
#
loop_
_entity.id
_entity.type
_entity.pdbx_description
1 polymer ?
#
loop_
_entity_poly.entity_id
_entity_poly.type
_entity_poly.pdbx_seq_one_letter_code
_entity_poly.pdbx_strand_id
1 'polypeptide(L)'
;MATANDVSTTNGGRAASSGGSTSGPRGPRGPRGASVRRMAAVGVVGAAATVVDEVVVLAVVLPGTDVSTKIYSYPFSSGAFVAAALVNALLHALVLVGVLGFARSGAAGSGRAARVGGGLALGALGLFTAAELASIAVRGDRVSDTGALVVIMMFVLATLLSVTGYILLTVASSRAGRWTGWRRRTPLAAAVGSVALLAMSPSPDLLAAGAGVWSLGLLVLCAATYTDPAPAAPATAVHGPDREVRLP
;
A
#
# COMPACT_ATOMS: atom_id res chain seq x y z
N MET A 1 4.55 57.12 -36.38
CA MET A 1 3.90 58.38 -35.95
C MET A 1 2.72 57.97 -35.09
N ALA A 2 2.80 58.24 -33.79
CA ALA A 2 1.93 57.70 -32.76
C ALA A 2 0.69 58.57 -32.57
N THR A 3 -0.47 57.95 -32.36
CA THR A 3 -1.65 58.60 -31.78
C THR A 3 -2.22 57.70 -30.69
N ALA A 4 -2.14 58.21 -29.47
CA ALA A 4 -2.78 57.69 -28.28
C ALA A 4 -4.30 57.90 -28.35
N ASN A 5 -5.06 56.99 -27.77
CA ASN A 5 -6.42 57.25 -27.32
C ASN A 5 -6.65 56.51 -26.01
N ASP A 6 -6.64 57.29 -24.94
CA ASP A 6 -7.19 56.97 -23.62
C ASP A 6 -8.71 56.87 -23.72
N VAL A 7 -9.29 55.80 -23.19
CA VAL A 7 -10.70 55.76 -22.78
C VAL A 7 -10.76 55.18 -21.36
N SER A 8 -10.95 56.09 -20.42
CA SER A 8 -11.38 55.85 -19.06
C SER A 8 -12.90 55.65 -18.99
N THR A 9 -13.38 55.25 -17.81
CA THR A 9 -14.77 55.02 -17.36
C THR A 9 -15.24 53.55 -17.55
N THR A 10 -15.80 52.83 -16.57
CA THR A 10 -16.64 53.22 -15.42
C THR A 10 -16.56 52.18 -14.29
N ASN A 11 -16.59 52.68 -13.05
CA ASN A 11 -16.93 51.95 -11.84
C ASN A 11 -18.37 51.42 -11.91
N GLY A 12 -18.55 50.11 -11.77
CA GLY A 12 -19.85 49.46 -11.57
C GLY A 12 -19.80 48.58 -10.33
N GLY A 13 -20.24 49.12 -9.19
CA GLY A 13 -20.36 48.39 -7.94
C GLY A 13 -21.32 47.21 -8.06
N ARG A 14 -20.95 46.07 -7.49
CA ARG A 14 -21.87 44.97 -7.20
C ARG A 14 -21.71 44.51 -5.76
N ALA A 15 -22.82 44.72 -5.05
CA ALA A 15 -23.22 44.23 -3.75
C ALA A 15 -22.49 42.99 -3.23
N ALA A 16 -21.97 43.14 -2.01
CA ALA A 16 -21.62 42.06 -1.12
C ALA A 16 -22.87 41.21 -0.83
N SER A 17 -22.93 39.99 -1.39
CA SER A 17 -23.86 38.96 -0.94
C SER A 17 -23.19 38.17 0.19
N SER A 18 -23.51 38.56 1.42
CA SER A 18 -23.24 37.78 2.63
C SER A 18 -24.11 36.51 2.64
N GLY A 19 -23.74 35.52 1.83
CA GLY A 19 -24.34 34.20 1.84
C GLY A 19 -23.81 33.39 3.02
N GLY A 20 -24.54 33.41 4.14
CA GLY A 20 -24.27 32.57 5.29
C GLY A 20 -24.26 31.10 4.91
N SER A 21 -23.06 30.52 4.80
CA SER A 21 -22.87 29.07 4.71
C SER A 21 -23.11 28.48 6.10
N THR A 22 -24.36 28.06 6.33
CA THR A 22 -24.72 27.24 7.47
C THR A 22 -23.96 25.93 7.38
N SER A 23 -22.91 25.81 8.17
CA SER A 23 -22.12 24.62 8.41
C SER A 23 -22.99 23.57 9.11
N GLY A 24 -23.79 22.86 8.32
CA GLY A 24 -24.56 21.73 8.80
C GLY A 24 -23.65 20.66 9.42
N PRO A 25 -24.09 19.97 10.48
CA PRO A 25 -23.30 18.96 11.16
C PRO A 25 -22.93 17.83 10.17
N ARG A 26 -21.63 17.54 10.05
CA ARG A 26 -21.12 16.42 9.24
C ARG A 26 -21.83 15.15 9.70
N GLY A 27 -22.72 14.64 8.85
CA GLY A 27 -23.41 13.38 9.11
C GLY A 27 -22.43 12.23 9.37
N PRO A 28 -22.85 11.20 10.12
CA PRO A 28 -22.00 10.07 10.47
C PRO A 28 -21.45 9.40 9.21
N ARG A 29 -20.13 9.12 9.20
CA ARG A 29 -19.43 8.45 8.10
C ARG A 29 -20.14 7.14 7.77
N GLY A 30 -20.54 6.94 6.51
CA GLY A 30 -21.26 5.75 6.10
C GLY A 30 -20.50 4.44 6.40
N PRO A 31 -21.20 3.28 6.51
CA PRO A 31 -20.63 2.00 6.95
C PRO A 31 -19.38 1.54 6.18
N ARG A 32 -19.28 1.90 4.89
CA ARG A 32 -18.14 1.57 4.02
C ARG A 32 -16.84 2.27 4.43
N GLY A 33 -16.91 3.50 4.93
CA GLY A 33 -15.71 4.23 5.38
C GLY A 33 -15.13 3.65 6.67
N ALA A 34 -15.99 3.21 7.59
CA ALA A 34 -15.58 2.59 8.84
C ALA A 34 -14.87 1.24 8.62
N SER A 35 -15.34 0.42 7.66
CA SER A 35 -14.70 -0.87 7.35
C SER A 35 -13.33 -0.71 6.70
N VAL A 36 -13.16 0.22 5.75
CA VAL A 36 -11.86 0.53 5.13
C VAL A 36 -10.84 0.98 6.16
N ARG A 37 -11.24 1.85 7.09
CA ARG A 37 -10.34 2.32 8.15
C ARG A 37 -9.92 1.21 9.10
N ARG A 38 -10.82 0.27 9.45
CA ARG A 38 -10.47 -0.91 10.26
C ARG A 38 -9.49 -1.82 9.53
N MET A 39 -9.75 -2.11 8.25
CA MET A 39 -8.83 -2.91 7.41
C MET A 39 -7.44 -2.25 7.35
N ALA A 40 -7.39 -0.94 7.10
CA ALA A 40 -6.13 -0.20 7.08
C ALA A 40 -5.41 -0.21 8.44
N ALA A 41 -6.14 -0.12 9.56
CA ALA A 41 -5.55 -0.23 10.90
C ALA A 41 -4.93 -1.61 11.14
N VAL A 42 -5.61 -2.69 10.72
CA VAL A 42 -5.06 -4.05 10.78
C VAL A 42 -3.76 -4.14 9.97
N GLY A 43 -3.73 -3.55 8.77
CA GLY A 43 -2.52 -3.47 7.96
C GLY A 43 -1.38 -2.67 8.60
N VAL A 44 -1.70 -1.56 9.27
CA VAL A 44 -0.71 -0.77 10.03
C VAL A 44 -0.09 -1.61 11.13
N VAL A 45 -0.91 -2.33 11.91
CA VAL A 45 -0.42 -3.22 12.98
C VAL A 45 0.46 -4.32 12.40
N GLY A 46 0.00 -5.00 11.35
CA GLY A 46 0.78 -6.05 10.68
C GLY A 46 2.14 -5.55 10.19
N ALA A 47 2.14 -4.47 9.40
CA ALA A 47 3.37 -3.93 8.82
C ALA A 47 4.34 -3.38 9.88
N ALA A 48 3.83 -2.70 10.92
CA ALA A 48 4.67 -2.22 12.02
C ALA A 48 5.26 -3.39 12.82
N ALA A 49 4.48 -4.43 13.09
CA ALA A 49 4.97 -5.63 13.76
C ALA A 49 6.04 -6.35 12.92
N THR A 50 5.90 -6.44 11.59
CA THR A 50 6.96 -6.98 10.72
C THR A 50 8.23 -6.14 10.81
N VAL A 51 8.13 -4.81 10.79
CA VAL A 51 9.33 -3.96 10.96
C VAL A 51 10.03 -4.25 12.30
N VAL A 52 9.28 -4.43 13.38
CA VAL A 52 9.84 -4.77 14.69
C VAL A 52 10.47 -6.16 14.68
N ASP A 53 9.79 -7.15 14.09
CA ASP A 53 10.27 -8.52 13.95
C ASP A 53 11.63 -8.54 13.23
N GLU A 54 11.73 -7.89 12.06
CA GLU A 54 12.96 -7.85 11.28
C GLU A 54 14.11 -7.11 11.99
N VAL A 55 13.79 -6.07 12.78
CA VAL A 55 14.77 -5.40 13.63
C VAL A 55 15.29 -6.34 14.72
N VAL A 56 14.42 -7.15 15.34
CA VAL A 56 14.82 -8.17 16.32
C VAL A 56 15.69 -9.23 15.66
N VAL A 57 15.32 -9.68 14.45
CA VAL A 57 16.15 -10.63 13.69
C VAL A 57 17.54 -10.08 13.44
N LEU A 58 17.65 -8.85 12.96
CA LEU A 58 18.94 -8.20 12.68
C LEU A 58 19.79 -7.94 13.93
N ALA A 59 19.17 -7.44 15.01
CA ALA A 59 19.91 -6.97 16.17
C ALA A 59 20.19 -8.08 17.20
N VAL A 60 19.39 -9.14 17.22
CA VAL A 60 19.42 -10.16 18.27
C VAL A 60 19.66 -11.55 17.71
N VAL A 61 18.89 -11.96 16.69
CA VAL A 61 18.94 -13.35 16.20
C VAL A 61 20.19 -13.60 15.35
N LEU A 62 20.46 -12.74 14.37
CA LEU A 62 21.58 -12.90 13.44
C LEU A 62 22.95 -12.90 14.14
N PRO A 63 23.27 -12.01 15.10
CA PRO A 63 24.56 -12.03 15.78
C PRO A 63 24.78 -13.25 16.68
N GLY A 64 23.70 -13.89 17.14
CA GLY A 64 23.72 -14.98 18.11
C GLY A 64 23.53 -16.38 17.52
N THR A 65 23.30 -16.50 16.21
CA THR A 65 23.01 -17.80 15.59
C THR A 65 24.26 -18.63 15.35
N ASP A 66 24.14 -19.94 15.57
CA ASP A 66 25.11 -20.98 15.19
C ASP A 66 24.60 -21.83 14.01
N VAL A 67 23.41 -21.51 13.48
CA VAL A 67 22.80 -22.23 12.37
C VAL A 67 23.55 -21.92 11.08
N SER A 68 23.83 -22.94 10.27
CA SER A 68 24.51 -22.74 8.99
C SER A 68 23.62 -22.01 7.99
N THR A 69 24.17 -21.02 7.28
CA THR A 69 23.54 -20.32 6.14
C THR A 69 23.15 -21.24 4.96
N LYS A 70 23.60 -22.50 4.99
CA LYS A 70 23.25 -23.52 3.99
C LYS A 70 21.96 -24.27 4.31
N ILE A 71 21.42 -24.10 5.52
CA ILE A 71 20.17 -24.70 5.97
C ILE A 71 19.04 -23.69 5.83
N TYR A 72 17.88 -24.16 5.35
CA TYR A 72 16.74 -23.31 5.05
C TYR A 72 16.23 -22.51 6.26
N SER A 73 16.30 -23.08 7.47
CA SER A 73 15.85 -22.43 8.70
C SER A 73 16.75 -21.29 9.20
N TYR A 74 17.91 -21.04 8.58
CA TYR A 74 18.78 -19.93 8.96
C TYR A 74 18.01 -18.60 9.04
N PRO A 75 18.20 -17.77 10.08
CA PRO A 75 19.13 -17.92 11.22
C PRO A 75 18.55 -18.62 12.46
N PHE A 76 17.39 -19.26 12.35
CA PHE A 76 16.70 -19.88 13.48
C PHE A 76 17.01 -21.37 13.60
N SER A 77 16.99 -21.90 14.83
CA SER A 77 16.91 -23.35 15.02
C SER A 77 15.61 -23.88 14.41
N SER A 78 15.58 -25.16 14.02
CA SER A 78 14.41 -25.77 13.36
C SER A 78 13.09 -25.54 14.12
N GLY A 79 13.10 -25.61 15.45
CA GLY A 79 11.92 -25.33 16.28
C GLY A 79 11.53 -23.85 16.32
N ALA A 80 12.50 -22.95 16.51
CA ALA A 80 12.25 -21.51 16.52
C ALA A 80 11.78 -21.00 15.14
N PHE A 81 12.27 -21.62 14.07
CA PHE A 81 11.85 -21.32 12.70
C PHE A 81 10.37 -21.58 12.46
N VAL A 82 9.79 -22.63 13.06
CA VAL A 82 8.34 -22.89 12.95
C VAL A 82 7.54 -21.73 13.56
N ALA A 83 7.96 -21.24 14.72
CA ALA A 83 7.31 -20.10 15.35
C ALA A 83 7.45 -18.83 14.49
N ALA A 84 8.65 -18.53 14.00
CA ALA A 84 8.91 -17.40 13.12
C ALA A 84 8.05 -17.46 11.84
N ALA A 85 8.00 -18.61 11.17
CA ALA A 85 7.18 -18.80 9.97
C ALA A 85 5.68 -18.60 10.24
N LEU A 86 5.16 -19.08 11.37
CA LEU A 86 3.76 -18.86 11.75
C LEU A 86 3.46 -17.38 12.04
N VAL A 87 4.38 -16.69 12.73
CA VAL A 87 4.27 -15.25 12.98
C VAL A 87 4.29 -14.49 11.66
N ASN A 88 5.25 -14.76 10.78
CA ASN A 88 5.36 -14.08 9.48
C ASN A 88 4.16 -14.35 8.58
N ALA A 89 3.63 -15.58 8.56
CA ALA A 89 2.40 -15.90 7.86
C ALA A 89 1.21 -15.05 8.38
N LEU A 90 1.08 -14.92 9.70
CA LEU A 90 0.04 -14.07 10.29
C LEU A 90 0.25 -12.60 9.91
N LEU A 91 1.47 -12.09 10.01
CA LEU A 91 1.79 -10.69 9.69
C LEU A 91 1.49 -10.38 8.22
N HIS A 92 1.85 -11.28 7.29
CA HIS A 92 1.47 -11.18 5.87
C HIS A 92 -0.05 -11.13 5.68
N ALA A 93 -0.82 -11.95 6.41
CA ALA A 93 -2.27 -11.93 6.36
C ALA A 93 -2.87 -10.61 6.90
N LEU A 94 -2.30 -10.02 7.96
CA LEU A 94 -2.72 -8.72 8.48
C LEU A 94 -2.45 -7.60 7.45
N VAL A 95 -1.28 -7.60 6.83
CA VAL A 95 -0.94 -6.64 5.75
C VAL A 95 -1.85 -6.84 4.54
N LEU A 96 -2.18 -8.08 4.18
CA LEU A 96 -3.14 -8.40 3.11
C LEU A 96 -4.48 -7.72 3.36
N VAL A 97 -5.01 -7.79 4.59
CA VAL A 97 -6.24 -7.09 4.97
C VAL A 97 -6.07 -5.57 4.82
N GLY A 98 -4.91 -5.01 5.21
CA GLY A 98 -4.56 -3.61 4.99
C GLY A 98 -4.63 -3.16 3.53
N VAL A 99 -3.96 -3.91 2.65
CA VAL A 99 -3.91 -3.64 1.20
C VAL A 99 -5.27 -3.87 0.55
N LEU A 100 -6.08 -4.81 1.06
CA LEU A 100 -7.47 -4.97 0.66
C LEU A 100 -8.29 -3.72 1.02
N GLY A 101 -8.04 -3.13 2.20
CA GLY A 101 -8.58 -1.84 2.59
C GLY A 101 -8.24 -0.74 1.58
N PHE A 102 -6.98 -0.65 1.16
CA PHE A 102 -6.54 0.28 0.12
C PHE A 102 -7.26 0.04 -1.21
N ALA A 103 -7.30 -1.21 -1.69
CA ALA A 103 -7.99 -1.57 -2.93
C ALA A 103 -9.48 -1.21 -2.90
N ARG A 104 -10.13 -1.32 -1.74
CA ARG A 104 -11.56 -1.01 -1.54
C ARG A 104 -11.84 0.46 -1.22
N SER A 105 -10.83 1.24 -0.85
CA SER A 105 -10.96 2.68 -0.58
C SER A 105 -11.38 3.48 -1.83
N GLY A 106 -11.10 2.93 -3.02
CA GLY A 106 -11.29 3.62 -4.29
C GLY A 106 -10.22 4.67 -4.58
N ALA A 107 -9.15 4.79 -3.76
CA ALA A 107 -8.03 5.70 -4.00
C ALA A 107 -7.37 5.51 -5.37
N ALA A 108 -7.23 4.25 -5.81
CA ALA A 108 -6.67 3.89 -7.12
C ALA A 108 -7.67 4.07 -8.30
N GLY A 109 -8.93 4.45 -8.04
CA GLY A 109 -9.99 4.49 -9.04
C GLY A 109 -10.50 3.11 -9.47
N SER A 110 -11.29 3.05 -10.54
CA SER A 110 -11.97 1.83 -11.03
C SER A 110 -11.39 1.26 -12.33
N GLY A 111 -10.31 1.86 -12.86
CA GLY A 111 -9.70 1.48 -14.14
C GLY A 111 -8.98 0.13 -14.11
N ARG A 112 -8.60 -0.38 -15.29
CA ARG A 112 -7.93 -1.70 -15.45
C ARG A 112 -6.64 -1.79 -14.62
N ALA A 113 -5.81 -0.75 -14.62
CA ALA A 113 -4.57 -0.72 -13.84
C ALA A 113 -4.81 -0.87 -12.33
N ALA A 114 -5.89 -0.28 -11.80
CA ALA A 114 -6.25 -0.41 -10.39
C ALA A 114 -6.64 -1.86 -10.04
N ARG A 115 -7.45 -2.49 -10.90
CA ARG A 115 -7.92 -3.88 -10.69
C ARG A 115 -6.79 -4.88 -10.79
N VAL A 116 -5.98 -4.79 -11.85
CA VAL A 116 -4.83 -5.69 -12.07
C VAL A 116 -3.78 -5.46 -10.99
N GLY A 117 -3.41 -4.20 -10.73
CA GLY A 117 -2.42 -3.86 -9.70
C GLY A 117 -2.85 -4.32 -8.30
N GLY A 118 -4.12 -4.09 -7.94
CA GLY A 118 -4.69 -4.56 -6.68
C GLY A 118 -4.72 -6.08 -6.58
N GLY A 119 -5.12 -6.77 -7.65
CA GLY A 119 -5.12 -8.24 -7.70
C GLY A 119 -3.72 -8.83 -7.56
N LEU A 120 -2.72 -8.26 -8.23
CA LEU A 120 -1.32 -8.69 -8.13
C LEU A 120 -0.77 -8.48 -6.72
N ALA A 121 -1.01 -7.31 -6.11
CA ALA A 121 -0.54 -7.02 -4.75
C ALA A 121 -1.19 -7.93 -3.69
N LEU A 122 -2.50 -8.20 -3.82
CA LEU A 122 -3.21 -9.11 -2.92
C LEU A 122 -2.78 -10.57 -3.13
N GLY A 123 -2.64 -10.99 -4.39
CA GLY A 123 -2.16 -12.33 -4.74
C GLY A 123 -0.74 -12.57 -4.23
N ALA A 124 0.13 -11.56 -4.32
CA ALA A 124 1.48 -11.62 -3.77
C ALA A 124 1.49 -11.83 -2.25
N LEU A 125 0.70 -11.06 -1.48
CA LEU A 125 0.62 -11.24 -0.03
C LEU A 125 0.01 -12.60 0.37
N GLY A 126 -0.95 -13.09 -0.40
CA GLY A 126 -1.49 -14.44 -0.24
C GLY A 126 -0.42 -15.51 -0.51
N LEU A 127 0.39 -15.33 -1.54
CA LEU A 127 1.49 -16.22 -1.88
C LEU A 127 2.63 -16.17 -0.85
N PHE A 128 2.97 -15.00 -0.32
CA PHE A 128 3.91 -14.86 0.81
C PHE A 128 3.41 -15.64 2.04
N THR A 129 2.13 -15.48 2.39
CA THR A 129 1.51 -16.24 3.49
C THR A 129 1.63 -17.75 3.26
N ALA A 130 1.35 -18.22 2.04
CA ALA A 130 1.48 -19.64 1.70
C ALA A 130 2.93 -20.14 1.73
N ALA A 131 3.88 -19.31 1.28
CA ALA A 131 5.31 -19.64 1.28
C ALA A 131 5.87 -19.76 2.70
N GLU A 132 5.43 -18.91 3.63
CA GLU A 132 5.76 -19.04 5.06
C GLU A 132 5.24 -20.36 5.65
N LEU A 133 4.01 -20.76 5.34
CA LEU A 133 3.48 -22.04 5.82
C LEU A 133 4.20 -23.23 5.18
N ALA A 134 4.51 -23.15 3.89
CA ALA A 134 5.27 -24.19 3.18
C ALA A 134 6.71 -24.32 3.70
N SER A 135 7.30 -23.20 4.17
CA SER A 135 8.64 -23.16 4.76
C SER A 135 8.80 -24.09 5.96
N ILE A 136 7.71 -24.34 6.71
CA ILE A 136 7.73 -25.27 7.85
C ILE A 136 8.09 -26.69 7.40
N ALA A 137 7.63 -27.13 6.23
CA ALA A 137 7.87 -28.48 5.73
C ALA A 137 9.34 -28.71 5.34
N VAL A 138 10.01 -27.66 4.86
CA VAL A 138 11.40 -27.71 4.33
C VAL A 138 12.42 -27.10 5.29
N ARG A 139 12.03 -26.77 6.52
CA ARG A 139 12.86 -26.07 7.52
C ARG A 139 14.22 -26.71 7.80
N GLY A 140 14.33 -28.04 7.65
CA GLY A 140 15.56 -28.80 7.88
C GLY A 140 16.38 -29.04 6.61
N ASP A 141 15.85 -28.69 5.45
CA ASP A 141 16.47 -28.95 4.17
C ASP A 141 17.64 -27.98 3.94
N ARG A 142 18.55 -28.38 3.04
CA ARG A 142 19.55 -27.44 2.52
C ARG A 142 18.86 -26.50 1.53
N VAL A 143 19.36 -25.27 1.43
CA VAL A 143 18.85 -24.29 0.45
C VAL A 143 18.98 -24.75 -1.01
N SER A 144 19.83 -25.75 -1.28
CA SER A 144 20.03 -26.37 -2.59
C SER A 144 19.03 -27.50 -2.90
N ASP A 145 18.29 -27.97 -1.90
CA ASP A 145 17.39 -29.10 -2.07
C ASP A 145 16.13 -28.67 -2.81
N THR A 146 15.53 -29.57 -3.59
CA THR A 146 14.42 -29.22 -4.48
C THR A 146 13.23 -28.62 -3.74
N GLY A 147 12.87 -29.15 -2.56
CA GLY A 147 11.78 -28.64 -1.73
C GLY A 147 12.01 -27.18 -1.32
N ALA A 148 13.18 -26.90 -0.75
CA ALA A 148 13.61 -25.55 -0.40
C ALA A 148 13.59 -24.61 -1.62
N LEU A 149 14.10 -25.05 -2.78
CA LEU A 149 14.10 -24.24 -4.00
C LEU A 149 12.68 -23.88 -4.46
N VAL A 150 11.71 -24.80 -4.37
CA VAL A 150 10.31 -24.48 -4.71
C VAL A 150 9.78 -23.36 -3.82
N VAL A 151 10.00 -23.43 -2.50
CA VAL A 151 9.53 -22.41 -1.58
C VAL A 151 10.24 -21.07 -1.81
N ILE A 152 11.55 -21.07 -2.07
CA ILE A 152 12.31 -19.87 -2.47
C ILE A 152 11.69 -19.23 -3.72
N MET A 153 11.35 -20.03 -4.73
CA MET A 153 10.72 -19.52 -5.95
C MET A 153 9.32 -18.93 -5.70
N MET A 154 8.57 -19.45 -4.71
CA MET A 154 7.31 -18.83 -4.29
C MET A 154 7.53 -17.42 -3.73
N PHE A 155 8.53 -17.23 -2.86
CA PHE A 155 8.90 -15.90 -2.32
C PHE A 155 9.36 -14.94 -3.42
N VAL A 156 10.19 -15.41 -4.35
CA VAL A 156 10.64 -14.60 -5.50
C VAL A 156 9.46 -14.18 -6.37
N LEU A 157 8.57 -15.12 -6.71
CA LEU A 157 7.38 -14.83 -7.50
C LEU A 157 6.45 -13.84 -6.78
N ALA A 158 6.20 -14.02 -5.48
CA ALA A 158 5.41 -13.11 -4.67
C ALA A 158 6.01 -11.69 -4.68
N THR A 159 7.33 -11.58 -4.59
CA THR A 159 8.04 -10.30 -4.65
C THR A 159 7.87 -9.61 -6.01
N LEU A 160 8.01 -10.34 -7.12
CA LEU A 160 7.82 -9.80 -8.48
C LEU A 160 6.38 -9.35 -8.73
N LEU A 161 5.39 -10.13 -8.25
CA LEU A 161 3.98 -9.76 -8.28
C LEU A 161 3.73 -8.49 -7.47
N SER A 162 4.36 -8.35 -6.29
CA SER A 162 4.27 -7.15 -5.45
C SER A 162 4.82 -5.91 -6.16
N VAL A 163 6.04 -5.97 -6.71
CA VAL A 163 6.67 -4.86 -7.45
C VAL A 163 5.75 -4.40 -8.58
N THR A 164 5.29 -5.34 -9.41
CA THR A 164 4.40 -5.04 -10.54
C THR A 164 3.07 -4.46 -10.08
N GLY A 165 2.46 -5.05 -9.05
CA GLY A 165 1.20 -4.61 -8.46
C GLY A 165 1.27 -3.18 -7.94
N TYR A 166 2.29 -2.87 -7.13
CA TYR A 166 2.46 -1.54 -6.54
C TYR A 166 2.83 -0.46 -7.55
N ILE A 167 3.57 -0.78 -8.62
CA ILE A 167 3.81 0.15 -9.74
C ILE A 167 2.49 0.48 -10.44
N LEU A 168 1.67 -0.52 -10.77
CA LEU A 168 0.36 -0.29 -11.41
C LEU A 168 -0.58 0.52 -10.50
N LEU A 169 -0.58 0.25 -9.20
CA LEU A 169 -1.36 1.00 -8.21
C LEU A 169 -0.85 2.46 -8.07
N THR A 170 0.45 2.70 -8.22
CA THR A 170 1.02 4.05 -8.26
C THR A 170 0.48 4.83 -9.45
N VAL A 171 0.53 4.24 -10.65
CA VAL A 171 0.00 4.86 -11.88
C VAL A 171 -1.51 5.08 -11.77
N ALA A 172 -2.25 4.09 -11.28
CA ALA A 172 -3.70 4.16 -11.14
C ALA A 172 -4.13 5.26 -10.16
N SER A 173 -3.54 5.29 -8.95
CA SER A 173 -3.82 6.33 -7.95
C SER A 173 -3.42 7.71 -8.45
N SER A 174 -2.33 7.80 -9.20
CA SER A 174 -1.86 9.02 -9.80
C SER A 174 -2.81 9.60 -10.85
N ARG A 175 -3.42 8.74 -11.67
CA ARG A 175 -4.39 9.10 -12.71
C ARG A 175 -5.78 9.36 -12.14
N ALA A 176 -6.16 8.66 -11.08
CA ALA A 176 -7.47 8.83 -10.45
C ALA A 176 -7.61 10.20 -9.76
N GLY A 177 -6.51 10.82 -9.33
CA GLY A 177 -6.50 12.16 -8.73
C GLY A 177 -7.23 12.27 -7.39
N ARG A 178 -7.64 11.14 -6.80
CA ARG A 178 -8.42 11.09 -5.55
C ARG A 178 -7.56 11.35 -4.32
N TRP A 179 -6.30 10.91 -4.36
CA TRP A 179 -5.30 11.21 -3.35
C TRP A 179 -4.40 12.35 -3.81
N THR A 180 -4.18 13.31 -2.92
CA THR A 180 -3.29 14.46 -3.11
C THR A 180 -2.11 14.42 -2.14
N GLY A 181 -1.10 15.25 -2.39
CA GLY A 181 0.08 15.35 -1.53
C GLY A 181 0.88 14.04 -1.45
N TRP A 182 1.34 13.70 -0.25
CA TRP A 182 2.20 12.54 0.00
C TRP A 182 1.47 11.20 -0.20
N ARG A 183 0.16 11.13 0.07
CA ARG A 183 -0.66 9.91 -0.04
C ARG A 183 -0.60 9.30 -1.44
N ARG A 184 -0.63 10.15 -2.48
CA ARG A 184 -0.55 9.72 -3.88
C ARG A 184 0.71 8.90 -4.20
N ARG A 185 1.78 9.08 -3.43
CA ARG A 185 3.08 8.41 -3.63
C ARG A 185 3.26 7.17 -2.76
N THR A 186 2.32 6.81 -1.89
CA THR A 186 2.53 5.68 -0.98
C THR A 186 2.56 4.30 -1.64
N PRO A 187 1.82 4.02 -2.74
CA PRO A 187 2.03 2.77 -3.47
C PRO A 187 3.45 2.69 -4.07
N LEU A 188 4.08 3.84 -4.39
CA LEU A 188 5.47 3.87 -4.86
C LEU A 188 6.44 3.49 -3.74
N ALA A 189 6.17 3.92 -2.49
CA ALA A 189 6.98 3.50 -1.34
C ALA A 189 6.96 1.98 -1.16
N ALA A 190 5.77 1.35 -1.29
CA ALA A 190 5.65 -0.12 -1.25
C ALA A 190 6.38 -0.81 -2.43
N ALA A 191 6.33 -0.21 -3.64
CA ALA A 191 7.09 -0.71 -4.79
C ALA A 191 8.61 -0.65 -4.57
N VAL A 192 9.12 0.49 -4.09
CA VAL A 192 10.55 0.67 -3.75
C VAL A 192 10.97 -0.32 -2.66
N GLY A 193 10.16 -0.47 -1.61
CA GLY A 193 10.41 -1.46 -0.58
C GLY A 193 10.46 -2.90 -1.12
N SER A 194 9.57 -3.24 -2.07
CA SER A 194 9.57 -4.56 -2.71
C SER A 194 10.83 -4.79 -3.57
N VAL A 195 11.32 -3.74 -4.24
CA VAL A 195 12.60 -3.79 -4.98
C VAL A 195 13.78 -3.95 -4.02
N ALA A 196 13.77 -3.26 -2.87
CA ALA A 196 14.81 -3.40 -1.85
C ALA A 196 14.87 -4.83 -1.30
N LEU A 197 13.73 -5.42 -0.95
CA LEU A 197 13.64 -6.83 -0.56
C LEU A 197 14.23 -7.75 -1.64
N LEU A 198 13.85 -7.56 -2.91
CA LEU A 198 14.39 -8.37 -4.02
C LEU A 198 15.90 -8.22 -4.19
N ALA A 199 16.43 -7.01 -4.04
CA ALA A 199 17.86 -6.73 -4.19
C ALA A 199 18.70 -7.31 -3.05
N MET A 200 18.14 -7.37 -1.84
CA MET A 200 18.82 -7.85 -0.63
C MET A 200 18.66 -9.36 -0.41
N SER A 201 17.63 -9.99 -1.00
CA SER A 201 17.33 -11.41 -0.78
C SER A 201 18.42 -12.42 -1.15
N PRO A 202 19.35 -12.18 -2.09
CA PRO A 202 20.45 -13.11 -2.34
C PRO A 202 21.44 -13.23 -1.18
N SER A 203 21.43 -12.27 -0.24
CA SER A 203 22.28 -12.29 0.96
C SER A 203 21.44 -12.67 2.18
N PRO A 204 21.72 -13.82 2.83
CA PRO A 204 21.01 -14.23 4.04
C PRO A 204 21.07 -13.19 5.17
N ASP A 205 22.19 -12.46 5.27
CA ASP A 205 22.40 -11.47 6.33
C ASP A 205 21.67 -10.14 6.05
N LEU A 206 21.32 -9.87 4.79
CA LEU A 206 20.58 -8.66 4.38
C LEU A 206 19.10 -8.91 4.16
N LEU A 207 18.65 -10.17 4.08
CA LEU A 207 17.26 -10.52 3.80
C LEU A 207 16.31 -9.85 4.81
N ALA A 208 16.63 -9.92 6.10
CA ALA A 208 15.84 -9.28 7.15
C ALA A 208 15.75 -7.75 7.00
N ALA A 209 16.86 -7.10 6.63
CA ALA A 209 16.86 -5.67 6.33
C ALA A 209 15.96 -5.34 5.12
N GLY A 210 16.02 -6.16 4.07
CA GLY A 210 15.16 -6.04 2.90
C GLY A 210 13.68 -6.17 3.26
N ALA A 211 13.32 -7.17 4.07
CA ALA A 211 11.97 -7.40 4.56
C ALA A 211 11.46 -6.25 5.45
N GLY A 212 12.34 -5.69 6.29
CA GLY A 212 12.04 -4.50 7.10
C GLY A 212 11.75 -3.27 6.24
N VAL A 213 12.58 -2.98 5.22
CA VAL A 213 12.38 -1.86 4.29
C VAL A 213 11.10 -2.03 3.47
N TRP A 214 10.83 -3.26 3.01
CA TRP A 214 9.57 -3.61 2.35
C TRP A 214 8.36 -3.33 3.24
N SER A 215 8.42 -3.77 4.50
CA SER A 215 7.36 -3.58 5.48
C SER A 215 7.14 -2.10 5.83
N LEU A 216 8.19 -1.28 5.87
CA LEU A 216 8.07 0.18 6.00
C LEU A 216 7.28 0.79 4.83
N GLY A 217 7.54 0.34 3.59
CA GLY A 217 6.78 0.78 2.42
C GLY A 217 5.28 0.46 2.53
N LEU A 218 4.96 -0.74 3.03
CA LEU A 218 3.59 -1.18 3.29
C LEU A 218 2.93 -0.44 4.45
N LEU A 219 3.69 -0.15 5.51
CA LEU A 219 3.24 0.64 6.65
C LEU A 219 2.82 2.04 6.19
N VAL A 220 3.62 2.69 5.34
CA VAL A 220 3.30 4.00 4.76
C VAL A 220 2.02 3.95 3.91
N LEU A 221 1.83 2.89 3.12
CA LEU A 221 0.60 2.68 2.34
C LEU A 221 -0.64 2.48 3.23
N CYS A 222 -0.53 1.62 4.24
CA CYS A 222 -1.63 1.35 5.18
C CYS A 222 -1.97 2.59 6.01
N ALA A 223 -0.97 3.33 6.48
CA ALA A 223 -1.15 4.58 7.22
C ALA A 223 -1.81 5.68 6.37
N ALA A 224 -1.43 5.81 5.10
CA ALA A 224 -2.13 6.70 4.17
C ALA A 224 -3.59 6.30 3.99
N THR A 225 -3.88 5.00 3.89
CA THR A 225 -5.27 4.51 3.78
C THR A 225 -6.06 4.78 5.07
N TYR A 226 -5.45 4.57 6.23
CA TYR A 226 -6.08 4.77 7.54
C TYR A 226 -6.44 6.23 7.81
N THR A 227 -5.57 7.13 7.39
CA THR A 227 -5.72 8.57 7.63
C THR A 227 -6.55 9.27 6.56
N ASP A 228 -7.06 8.55 5.55
CA ASP A 228 -7.73 9.15 4.39
C ASP A 228 -8.94 9.99 4.85
N PRO A 229 -8.95 11.31 4.63
CA PRO A 229 -10.14 12.09 4.88
C PRO A 229 -11.23 11.56 3.94
N ALA A 230 -12.23 10.89 4.52
CA ALA A 230 -13.30 10.21 3.79
C ALA A 230 -13.70 10.99 2.53
N PRO A 231 -13.85 10.31 1.37
CA PRO A 231 -14.05 11.00 0.10
C PRO A 231 -15.15 12.03 0.23
N ALA A 232 -14.82 13.30 -0.07
CA ALA A 232 -15.82 14.33 -0.21
C ALA A 232 -16.90 13.77 -1.14
N ALA A 233 -18.17 13.86 -0.70
CA ALA A 233 -19.28 13.43 -1.55
C ALA A 233 -19.05 14.02 -2.94
N PRO A 234 -19.24 13.25 -4.02
CA PRO A 234 -19.11 13.79 -5.37
C PRO A 234 -19.93 15.07 -5.37
N ALA A 235 -19.29 16.20 -5.67
CA ALA A 235 -19.96 17.48 -5.74
C ALA A 235 -21.18 17.22 -6.61
N THR A 236 -22.37 17.28 -6.02
CA THR A 236 -23.62 17.14 -6.76
C THR A 236 -23.44 18.06 -7.93
N ALA A 237 -23.34 17.47 -9.13
CA ALA A 237 -23.20 18.25 -10.34
C ALA A 237 -24.40 19.19 -10.29
N VAL A 238 -24.13 20.46 -9.98
CA VAL A 238 -25.14 21.50 -10.03
C VAL A 238 -25.61 21.39 -11.46
N HIS A 239 -26.82 20.85 -11.65
CA HIS A 239 -27.49 20.92 -12.93
C HIS A 239 -27.50 22.41 -13.25
N GLY A 240 -26.59 22.82 -14.14
CA GLY A 240 -26.64 24.15 -14.68
C GLY A 240 -28.05 24.32 -15.25
N PRO A 241 -28.71 25.46 -15.02
CA PRO A 241 -30.07 25.69 -15.48
C PRO A 241 -30.14 25.27 -16.95
N ASP A 242 -31.14 24.43 -17.26
CA ASP A 242 -31.37 23.87 -18.58
C ASP A 242 -31.07 24.93 -19.63
N ARG A 243 -30.04 24.66 -20.45
CA ARG A 243 -29.66 25.54 -21.53
C ARG A 243 -30.81 25.48 -22.53
N GLU A 244 -31.72 26.45 -22.46
CA GLU A 244 -32.81 26.62 -23.43
C GLU A 244 -32.21 26.58 -24.83
N VAL A 245 -32.41 25.46 -25.52
CA VAL A 245 -32.08 25.32 -26.93
C VAL A 245 -33.17 26.09 -27.68
N ARG A 246 -32.91 27.36 -28.01
CA ARG A 246 -33.70 28.08 -29.00
C ARG A 246 -33.35 27.51 -30.38
N LEU A 247 -34.29 26.75 -30.95
CA LEU A 247 -34.24 26.36 -32.35
C LEU A 247 -34.59 27.58 -33.24
N PRO A 248 -33.95 27.71 -34.41
CA PRO A 248 -34.21 28.78 -35.38
C PRO A 248 -35.58 28.65 -36.06
#